data_AF-A0A517P7G4-F1
#
_entry.id   AF-A0A517P7G4-F1
#
_cell.length_a   1.000
_cell.length_b   1.000
_cell.length_c   1.000
_cell.angle_alpha   90.00
_cell.angle_beta   90.00
_cell.angle_gamma   90.00
#
_symmetry.space_group_name_H-M   'P 1'
#
loop_
_entity.id
_entity.type
_entity.pdbx_description
1 polymer ?
#
loop_
_entity_poly.entity_id
_entity_poly.type
_entity_poly.pdbx_seq_one_letter_code
_entity_poly.pdbx_strand_id
1 'polypeptide(L)'
;MDEPRYYIENGVHRAVAAREAGAPTLPAVLYRDGRPPQLVVVRIAALHVPATKDALSRTSSRYRRVEAALPQILAGTMNAPIEVQPLGVRGQSASIPLASVRLEL
;
A
#
# COMPACT_ATOMS: atom_id res chain seq x y z
N MET A 1 12.24 3.30 -19.67
CA MET A 1 12.38 2.23 -18.68
C MET A 1 11.07 2.17 -17.91
N ASP A 2 10.35 1.06 -17.99
CA ASP A 2 9.13 0.89 -17.19
C ASP A 2 9.49 0.90 -15.70
N GLU A 3 8.79 1.74 -14.95
CA GLU A 3 8.96 1.79 -13.50
C GLU A 3 8.38 0.52 -12.87
N PRO A 4 9.08 -0.12 -11.90
CA PRO A 4 8.56 -1.31 -11.24
C PRO A 4 7.25 -0.99 -10.50
N ARG A 5 6.18 -1.73 -10.85
CA ARG A 5 4.87 -1.65 -10.21
C ARG A 5 4.70 -2.77 -9.20
N TYR A 6 3.95 -2.48 -8.13
CA TYR A 6 3.80 -3.39 -7.01
C TYR A 6 2.33 -3.61 -6.65
N TYR A 7 1.97 -4.87 -6.40
CA TYR A 7 0.69 -5.25 -5.84
C TYR A 7 0.77 -5.24 -4.31
N ILE A 8 -0.20 -4.61 -3.64
CA ILE A 8 -0.29 -4.58 -2.18
C ILE A 8 -1.04 -5.83 -1.70
N GLU A 9 -0.31 -6.71 -1.02
CA GLU A 9 -0.86 -7.89 -0.35
C GLU A 9 -1.50 -7.50 0.99
N ASN A 10 -0.81 -6.68 1.77
CA ASN A 10 -1.28 -6.19 3.06
C ASN A 10 -0.97 -4.70 3.25
N GLY A 11 -1.86 -3.98 3.94
CA GLY A 11 -1.66 -2.57 4.25
C GLY A 11 -2.30 -1.58 3.28
N VAL A 12 -3.32 -2.00 2.51
CA VAL A 12 -4.08 -1.11 1.60
C VAL A 12 -4.57 0.17 2.30
N HIS A 13 -5.07 0.07 3.53
CA HIS A 13 -5.52 1.25 4.28
C HIS A 13 -4.37 2.21 4.62
N ARG A 14 -3.17 1.68 4.91
CA ARG A 14 -1.96 2.49 5.15
C ARG A 14 -1.52 3.18 3.87
N ALA A 15 -1.54 2.47 2.75
CA ALA A 15 -1.21 3.01 1.45
C ALA A 15 -2.16 4.15 1.04
N VAL A 16 -3.47 3.95 1.24
CA VAL A 16 -4.48 4.98 0.95
C VAL A 16 -4.33 6.17 1.91
N ALA A 17 -4.20 5.96 3.23
CA ALA A 17 -4.03 7.06 4.17
C ALA A 17 -2.77 7.90 3.89
N ALA A 18 -1.67 7.25 3.53
CA ALA A 18 -0.44 7.94 3.13
C ALA A 18 -0.59 8.74 1.83
N ARG A 19 -1.33 8.20 0.85
CA ARG A 19 -1.70 8.92 -0.36
C ARG A 19 -2.49 10.19 -0.02
N GLU A 20 -3.50 10.09 0.86
CA GLU A 20 -4.29 11.24 1.27
C GLU A 20 -3.47 12.30 2.04
N ALA A 21 -2.44 11.86 2.77
CA ALA A 21 -1.51 12.77 3.42
C ALA A 21 -0.45 13.36 2.47
N GLY A 22 -0.50 13.05 1.16
CA GLY A 22 0.43 13.56 0.17
C GLY A 22 1.83 12.95 0.26
N ALA A 23 1.99 11.79 0.91
CA ALA A 23 3.28 11.13 0.99
C ALA A 23 3.72 10.64 -0.41
N PRO A 24 4.96 10.88 -0.84
CA PRO A 24 5.43 10.41 -2.15
C PRO A 24 5.79 8.92 -2.13
N THR A 25 6.20 8.40 -0.97
CA THR A 25 6.76 7.06 -0.79
C THR A 25 6.33 6.41 0.52
N LEU A 26 6.42 5.07 0.58
CA LEU A 26 6.17 4.30 1.80
C LEU A 26 7.21 3.19 2.02
N PRO A 27 7.52 2.85 3.28
CA PRO A 27 8.25 1.63 3.60
C PRO A 27 7.38 0.40 3.29
N ALA A 28 7.98 -0.59 2.65
CA ALA A 28 7.31 -1.83 2.26
C ALA A 28 8.23 -3.05 2.46
N VAL A 29 7.64 -4.19 2.81
CA VAL A 29 8.29 -5.50 2.73
C VAL A 29 7.94 -6.10 1.37
N LEU A 30 8.97 -6.32 0.55
CA LEU A 30 8.86 -6.91 -0.77
C LEU A 30 9.03 -8.42 -0.71
N TYR A 31 7.99 -9.14 -1.11
CA TYR A 31 7.98 -10.59 -1.28
C TYR A 31 8.20 -10.94 -2.76
N ARG A 32 9.17 -11.83 -3.01
CA ARG A 32 9.46 -12.38 -4.33
C ARG A 32 9.65 -13.89 -4.20
N ASP A 33 9.14 -14.64 -5.17
CA ASP A 33 9.27 -16.09 -5.18
C ASP A 33 10.73 -16.53 -5.07
N GLY A 34 10.99 -17.44 -4.12
CA GLY A 34 12.32 -18.00 -3.87
C GLY A 34 13.34 -17.03 -3.26
N ARG A 35 12.93 -15.84 -2.79
CA ARG A 35 13.83 -14.87 -2.13
C ARG A 35 13.35 -14.51 -0.72
N PRO A 36 14.28 -14.22 0.21
CA PRO A 36 13.90 -13.70 1.51
C PRO A 36 13.18 -12.35 1.38
N PRO A 37 12.21 -12.03 2.25
CA PRO A 37 11.55 -10.72 2.25
C PRO A 37 12.54 -9.57 2.42
N GLN A 38 12.36 -8.48 1.69
CA GLN A 38 13.27 -7.32 1.70
C GLN A 38 12.53 -6.05 2.09
N LEU A 39 13.08 -5.29 3.04
CA LEU A 39 12.57 -3.95 3.36
C LEU A 39 13.04 -2.98 2.27
N VAL A 40 12.09 -2.28 1.65
CA VAL A 40 12.30 -1.33 0.56
C VAL A 40 11.45 -0.08 0.77
N VAL A 41 11.74 0.98 0.02
CA VAL A 41 10.90 2.18 -0.06
C VAL A 41 10.29 2.24 -1.46
N VAL A 42 8.97 2.36 -1.54
CA VAL A 42 8.22 2.29 -2.80
C VAL A 42 7.47 3.58 -3.11
N ARG A 43 7.47 3.90 -4.41
CA ARG A 43 6.54 4.76 -5.15
C ARG A 43 5.09 4.63 -4.73
N ILE A 44 4.41 5.58 -4.06
CA ILE A 44 2.94 5.47 -3.90
C ILE A 44 2.26 5.37 -5.27
N ALA A 45 2.73 6.13 -6.26
CA ALA A 45 2.24 6.09 -7.64
C ALA A 45 2.45 4.74 -8.36
N ALA A 46 3.35 3.90 -7.86
CA ALA A 46 3.65 2.58 -8.42
C ALA A 46 2.81 1.45 -7.77
N LEU A 47 1.99 1.78 -6.76
CA LEU A 47 1.20 0.81 -6.02
C LEU A 47 -0.11 0.48 -6.71
N HIS A 48 -0.45 -0.80 -6.70
CA HIS A 48 -1.72 -1.37 -7.12
C HIS A 48 -2.35 -2.10 -5.94
N VAL A 49 -3.68 -2.11 -5.90
CA VAL A 49 -4.46 -2.83 -4.88
C VAL A 49 -5.38 -3.84 -5.55
N PRO A 50 -5.79 -4.92 -4.85
CA PRO A 50 -6.87 -5.77 -5.32
C PRO A 50 -8.11 -4.93 -5.69
N ALA A 51 -8.75 -5.23 -6.82
CA ALA A 51 -9.92 -4.49 -7.31
C ALA A 51 -11.12 -4.56 -6.36
N THR A 52 -11.15 -5.56 -5.46
CA THR A 52 -12.12 -5.67 -4.36
C THR A 52 -11.92 -4.62 -3.25
N LYS A 53 -10.92 -3.74 -3.39
CA LYS A 53 -10.57 -2.64 -2.49
C LYS A 53 -10.60 -1.30 -3.23
N ASP A 54 -11.42 -1.20 -4.27
CA ASP A 54 -11.66 0.01 -5.06
C ASP A 54 -12.34 1.13 -4.28
N ALA A 55 -13.08 0.80 -3.23
CA ALA A 55 -13.61 1.74 -2.25
C ALA A 55 -13.18 1.36 -0.82
N LEU A 56 -12.77 2.36 -0.04
CA LEU A 56 -12.54 2.23 1.40
C LEU A 56 -13.39 3.24 2.17
N SER A 57 -13.99 2.80 3.27
CA SER A 57 -14.70 3.68 4.19
C SER A 57 -13.73 4.40 5.13
N ARG A 58 -13.77 5.73 5.11
CA ARG A 58 -13.01 6.63 6.00
C ARG A 58 -13.51 6.57 7.44
N THR A 59 -14.80 6.35 7.65
CA THR A 59 -15.41 6.22 8.98
C THR A 59 -15.10 4.89 9.66
N SER A 60 -14.62 3.89 8.91
CA SER A 60 -14.24 2.60 9.46
C SER A 60 -13.18 2.75 10.57
N SER A 61 -13.36 2.01 11.67
CA SER A 61 -12.43 2.03 12.82
C SER A 61 -11.03 1.52 12.46
N ARG A 62 -10.89 0.81 11.33
CA ARG A 62 -9.60 0.38 10.80
C ARG A 62 -8.88 1.54 10.11
N TYR A 63 -9.58 2.30 9.28
CA TYR A 63 -8.99 3.47 8.61
C TYR A 63 -8.58 4.54 9.61
N ARG A 64 -9.46 4.92 10.54
CA ARG A 64 -9.16 5.95 11.56
C ARG A 64 -7.95 5.61 12.43
N ARG A 65 -7.77 4.33 12.79
CA ARG A 65 -6.59 3.87 13.53
C ARG A 65 -5.29 4.06 12.73
N VAL A 66 -5.35 3.79 11.43
CA VAL A 66 -4.21 3.98 10.53
C VAL A 66 -3.91 5.48 10.34
N GLU A 67 -4.94 6.29 10.13
CA GLU A 67 -4.81 7.75 9.97
C GLU A 67 -4.16 8.39 11.20
N ALA A 68 -4.57 7.99 12.41
CA ALA A 68 -3.97 8.47 13.66
C ALA A 68 -2.49 8.04 13.83
N ALA A 69 -2.13 6.86 13.34
CA ALA A 69 -0.76 6.33 13.41
C ALA A 69 0.15 6.81 12.27
N LEU A 70 -0.40 7.48 11.26
CA LEU A 70 0.29 7.79 10.01
C LEU A 70 1.58 8.60 10.21
N PRO A 71 1.66 9.63 11.07
CA PRO A 71 2.90 10.37 11.29
C PRO A 71 4.06 9.47 11.76
N GLN A 72 3.76 8.48 12.60
CA GLN A 72 4.76 7.55 13.14
C GLN A 72 5.18 6.51 12.09
N ILE A 73 4.25 6.09 11.23
CA ILE A 73 4.53 5.21 10.10
C ILE A 73 5.44 5.91 9.08
N LEU A 74 5.13 7.16 8.73
CA LEU A 74 5.92 7.94 7.78
C LEU A 74 7.30 8.33 8.35
N ALA A 75 7.38 8.60 9.66
CA ALA A 75 8.65 8.81 10.35
C ALA A 75 9.48 7.53 10.55
N GLY A 76 8.94 6.35 10.19
CA GLY A 76 9.58 5.05 10.41
C GLY A 76 9.73 4.67 11.89
N THR A 77 9.07 5.40 12.80
CA THR A 77 9.11 5.14 14.25
C THR A 77 8.09 4.10 14.70
N MET A 78 7.10 3.81 13.84
CA MET A 78 6.19 2.68 14.00
C MET A 78 6.46 1.65 12.89
N ASN A 79 6.88 0.44 13.28
CA ASN A 79 7.12 -0.69 12.39
C ASN A 79 5.80 -1.26 11.85
N ALA A 80 5.23 -0.62 10.83
CA ALA A 80 4.09 -1.16 10.09
C ALA A 80 4.26 -0.97 8.56
N PRO A 81 5.35 -1.48 7.94
CA PRO A 81 5.50 -1.44 6.49
C PRO A 81 4.30 -2.11 5.80
N ILE A 82 3.99 -1.68 4.58
CA ILE A 82 3.04 -2.42 3.73
C ILE A 82 3.71 -3.68 3.19
N GLU A 83 2.94 -4.70 2.84
CA GLU A 83 3.48 -5.91 2.22
C GLU A 83 3.15 -5.86 0.73
N VAL A 84 4.16 -6.03 -0.09
CA VAL A 84 4.04 -5.89 -1.55
C VAL A 84 4.70 -7.03 -2.29
N GLN A 85 4.21 -7.28 -3.49
CA GLN A 85 4.78 -8.20 -4.47
C GLN A 85 4.95 -7.47 -5.81
N PRO A 86 5.86 -7.92 -6.70
CA PRO A 86 5.86 -7.43 -8.08
C PRO A 86 4.48 -7.61 -8.72
N LEU A 87 4.00 -6.61 -9.46
CA LEU A 87 2.71 -6.70 -10.14
C LEU A 87 2.71 -7.80 -11.21
N GLY A 88 1.66 -8.60 -11.26
CA GLY A 88 1.47 -9.63 -12.28
C GLY A 88 2.03 -11.01 -11.92
N VAL A 89 2.50 -11.22 -10.69
CA VAL A 89 2.89 -12.58 -10.25
C VAL A 89 1.66 -13.47 -10.04
N ARG A 90 1.89 -14.80 -10.08
CA ARG A 90 0.84 -15.81 -10.00
C ARG A 90 0.12 -15.75 -8.64
N GLY A 91 -1.20 -15.85 -8.64
CA GLY A 91 -2.03 -15.79 -7.43
C GLY A 91 -2.57 -14.40 -7.09
N GLN A 92 -2.15 -13.34 -7.80
CA GLN A 92 -2.77 -12.03 -7.69
C GLN A 92 -4.17 -12.02 -8.31
N SER A 93 -5.09 -11.35 -7.64
CA SER A 93 -6.40 -11.04 -8.20
C SER A 93 -6.31 -9.85 -9.17
N ALA A 94 -7.40 -9.56 -9.89
CA ALA A 94 -7.52 -8.32 -10.64
C ALA A 94 -7.17 -7.13 -9.74
N SER A 95 -6.39 -6.19 -10.26
CA SER A 95 -5.89 -5.06 -9.48
C SER A 95 -6.11 -3.74 -10.21
N ILE A 96 -6.21 -2.67 -9.43
CA ILE A 96 -6.31 -1.30 -9.93
C ILE A 96 -5.18 -0.47 -9.36
N PRO A 97 -4.77 0.63 -10.02
CA PRO A 97 -3.85 1.59 -9.44
C PRO A 97 -4.39 2.11 -8.11
N LEU A 98 -3.52 2.27 -7.11
CA LEU A 98 -3.88 2.85 -5.82
C LEU A 98 -4.49 4.25 -6.00
N ALA A 99 -4.05 5.01 -7.00
CA ALA A 99 -4.61 6.31 -7.37
C ALA A 99 -6.11 6.27 -7.74
N SER A 100 -6.62 5.11 -8.16
CA SER A 100 -8.02 4.92 -8.54
C SER A 100 -8.92 4.52 -7.36
N VAL A 101 -8.35 4.23 -6.19
CA VAL A 101 -9.13 3.86 -4.99
C VAL A 101 -9.88 5.08 -4.45
N ARG A 102 -11.18 4.93 -4.23
CA ARG A 102 -12.03 5.96 -3.65
C ARG A 102 -12.09 5.85 -2.14
N LEU A 103 -12.17 7.00 -1.49
CA LEU A 103 -12.48 7.10 -0.07
C LEU A 103 -13.92 7.58 0.08
N GLU A 104 -14.72 6.74 0.68
CA GLU A 104 -16.11 7.03 1.01
C GLU A 104 -16.21 7.51 2.45
N LEU A 105 -17.13 8.43 2.71
CA LEU A 105 -17.40 8.96 4.05
C LEU A 105 -18.19 7.93 4.86
#